data_AF-A0A090QN16-F1
#
_entry.id   AF-A0A090QN16-F1
#
_cell.length_a   1.000
_cell.length_b   1.000
_cell.length_c   1.000
_cell.angle_alpha   90.00
_cell.angle_beta   90.00
_cell.angle_gamma   90.00
#
_symmetry.space_group_name_H-M   'P 1'
#
loop_
_entity.id
_entity.type
_entity.pdbx_description
1 polymer ?
#
loop_
_entity_poly.entity_id
_entity_poly.type
_entity_poly.pdbx_seq_one_letter_code
_entity_poly.pdbx_strand_id
1 'polypeptide(L)'
;MAKEESTPSSDPWSQTQQQADPWGSAAAENTDQAWLTDTEVTQAAFDWQQPFTEALIPFDQWVETSLGWMVEHGRPVFQAIRVPIDFILTTFESALVSTPAPFMLVLLFLLAWQFAGLKLGLSTLAPCW
;
A
#
# COMPACT_ATOMS: atom_id res chain seq x y z
N MET A 1 48.46 -13.47 -24.31
CA MET A 1 47.26 -13.41 -23.44
C MET A 1 46.21 -12.62 -24.18
N ALA A 2 45.01 -13.20 -24.23
CA ALA A 2 43.80 -12.84 -24.98
C ALA A 2 43.68 -11.43 -25.57
N LYS A 3 43.35 -11.44 -26.88
CA LYS A 3 42.77 -10.35 -27.66
C LYS A 3 41.25 -10.62 -27.74
N GLU A 4 40.44 -9.57 -27.60
CA GLU A 4 38.97 -9.48 -27.82
C GLU A 4 38.13 -10.24 -26.76
N GLU A 5 37.08 -9.71 -26.13
CA GLU A 5 35.83 -9.17 -26.70
C GLU A 5 35.28 -7.99 -25.88
N SER A 6 35.30 -6.79 -26.44
CA SER A 6 34.30 -5.76 -26.11
C SER A 6 33.19 -5.91 -27.15
N THR A 7 32.08 -6.53 -26.75
CA THR A 7 30.87 -6.61 -27.57
C THR A 7 30.48 -5.19 -28.00
N PRO A 8 30.39 -4.88 -29.31
CA PRO A 8 29.63 -3.72 -29.73
C PRO A 8 28.18 -4.09 -29.46
N SER A 9 27.61 -3.60 -28.35
CA SER A 9 26.15 -3.53 -28.23
C SER A 9 25.69 -2.55 -29.30
N SER A 10 25.47 -3.08 -30.50
CA SER A 10 24.76 -2.40 -31.57
C SER A 10 23.34 -2.22 -31.08
N ASP A 11 23.06 -1.07 -30.47
CA ASP A 11 21.72 -0.69 -30.04
C ASP A 11 20.82 -0.62 -31.28
N PRO A 12 19.85 -1.54 -31.43
CA PRO A 12 19.00 -1.63 -32.63
C PRO A 12 18.04 -0.44 -32.78
N TRP A 13 18.10 0.52 -31.86
CA TRP A 13 17.26 1.71 -31.80
C TRP A 13 17.99 2.98 -32.26
N SER A 14 19.28 2.91 -32.61
CA SER A 14 20.04 4.07 -33.07
C SER A 14 19.93 4.34 -34.58
N GLN A 15 19.11 3.57 -35.31
CA GLN A 15 18.87 3.80 -36.73
C GLN A 15 17.68 4.75 -36.93
N THR A 16 17.92 6.04 -36.75
CA THR A 16 17.03 7.05 -37.32
C THR A 16 17.45 7.26 -38.78
N GLN A 17 17.01 6.37 -39.67
CA GLN A 17 16.94 6.70 -41.09
C GLN A 17 16.02 7.91 -41.24
N GLN A 18 16.46 8.93 -41.99
CA GLN A 18 15.65 10.04 -42.46
C GLN A 18 14.33 9.52 -43.09
N GLN A 19 13.30 9.40 -42.25
CA GLN A 19 11.91 9.27 -42.63
C GLN A 19 11.34 10.67 -42.46
N ALA A 20 10.85 11.26 -43.55
CA ALA A 20 10.27 12.60 -43.58
C ALA A 20 9.42 12.87 -42.34
N ASP A 21 9.75 13.91 -41.59
CA ASP A 21 9.09 14.30 -40.35
C ASP A 21 7.58 14.46 -40.59
N PRO A 22 6.75 13.50 -40.15
CA PRO A 22 5.29 13.56 -40.33
C PRO A 22 4.65 14.62 -39.42
N TRP A 23 5.44 15.21 -38.52
CA TRP A 23 5.06 16.23 -37.56
C TRP A 23 5.74 17.59 -37.80
N GLY A 24 6.51 17.71 -38.89
CA GLY A 24 6.94 19.01 -39.41
C GLY A 24 5.83 19.58 -40.27
N SER A 25 5.16 20.63 -39.79
CA SER A 25 4.05 21.31 -40.45
C SER A 25 4.44 21.86 -41.83
N ALA A 26 4.33 21.03 -42.87
CA ALA A 26 4.28 21.48 -44.25
C ALA A 26 2.87 22.01 -44.53
N ALA A 27 2.72 23.33 -44.43
CA ALA A 27 1.67 24.12 -45.08
C ALA A 27 0.25 23.50 -45.08
N ALA A 28 -0.39 23.44 -43.90
CA ALA A 28 -1.84 23.38 -43.80
C ALA A 28 -2.31 24.54 -42.91
N GLU A 29 -2.76 25.58 -43.60
CA GLU A 29 -3.77 26.59 -43.25
C GLU A 29 -4.09 26.84 -41.76
N ASN A 30 -4.00 28.13 -41.38
CA ASN A 30 -4.28 28.82 -40.11
C ASN A 30 -5.53 28.44 -39.27
N THR A 31 -6.29 27.40 -39.62
CA THR A 31 -7.46 26.94 -38.86
C THR A 31 -7.07 26.29 -37.54
N ASP A 32 -5.93 25.60 -37.49
CA ASP A 32 -5.44 24.87 -36.31
C ASP A 32 -4.84 25.77 -35.22
N GLN A 33 -4.89 27.10 -35.34
CA GLN A 33 -4.44 28.06 -34.32
C GLN A 33 -5.63 28.80 -33.67
N ALA A 34 -6.86 28.55 -34.13
CA ALA A 34 -8.07 29.16 -33.60
C ALA A 34 -8.31 28.81 -32.12
N TRP A 35 -7.94 27.59 -31.70
CA TRP A 35 -8.03 27.13 -30.31
C TRP A 35 -6.99 27.77 -29.37
N LEU A 36 -5.91 28.33 -29.90
CA LEU A 36 -4.88 29.02 -29.11
C LEU A 36 -5.16 30.50 -28.91
N THR A 37 -6.12 31.05 -29.67
CA THR A 37 -6.42 32.49 -29.66
C THR A 37 -7.78 32.79 -29.03
N ASP A 38 -8.57 31.77 -28.69
CA ASP A 38 -9.84 31.90 -27.99
C ASP A 38 -9.58 32.30 -26.53
N THR A 39 -9.64 33.61 -26.27
CA THR A 39 -9.34 34.23 -24.97
C THR A 39 -10.57 34.84 -24.31
N GLU A 40 -11.77 34.55 -24.83
CA GLU A 40 -13.01 35.04 -24.24
C GLU A 40 -13.59 34.01 -23.26
N VAL A 41 -13.05 34.00 -22.04
CA VAL A 41 -13.68 33.32 -20.90
C VAL A 41 -14.92 34.11 -20.49
N THR A 42 -15.99 33.94 -21.26
CA THR A 42 -17.28 34.55 -20.99
C THR A 42 -17.84 33.93 -19.72
N GLN A 43 -17.86 34.69 -18.63
CA GLN A 43 -18.33 34.24 -17.33
C GLN A 43 -19.84 33.93 -17.40
N ALA A 44 -20.16 32.66 -17.59
CA ALA A 44 -21.53 32.18 -17.74
C ALA A 44 -22.28 32.27 -16.41
N ALA A 45 -23.47 32.89 -16.43
CA ALA A 45 -24.38 32.89 -15.29
C ALA A 45 -24.90 31.47 -15.01
N PHE A 46 -25.12 31.15 -13.73
CA PHE A 46 -25.54 29.83 -13.24
C PHE A 46 -26.71 29.24 -14.05
N ASP A 47 -26.40 28.21 -14.86
CA ASP A 47 -27.36 27.52 -15.72
C ASP A 47 -27.87 26.24 -15.03
N TRP A 48 -29.19 26.16 -14.82
CA TRP A 48 -29.87 25.02 -14.21
C TRP A 48 -29.84 23.75 -15.08
N GLN A 49 -29.61 23.88 -16.41
CA GLN A 49 -29.53 22.74 -17.32
C GLN A 49 -28.15 22.06 -17.30
N GLN A 50 -27.10 22.77 -16.90
CA GLN A 50 -25.77 22.23 -16.62
C GLN A 50 -25.18 22.87 -15.34
N PRO A 51 -25.64 22.46 -14.15
CA PRO A 51 -25.23 23.08 -12.89
C PRO A 51 -23.77 22.77 -12.48
N PHE A 52 -23.02 22.02 -13.29
CA PHE A 52 -21.66 21.54 -12.99
C PHE A 52 -20.59 22.06 -13.96
N THR A 53 -20.91 23.09 -14.76
CA THR A 53 -19.94 23.72 -15.68
C THR A 53 -18.77 24.35 -14.91
N GLU A 54 -19.03 24.81 -13.69
CA GLU A 54 -18.00 25.10 -12.67
C GLU A 54 -18.08 23.99 -11.61
N ALA A 55 -16.98 23.31 -11.28
CA ALA A 55 -16.97 22.28 -10.25
C ALA A 55 -17.21 22.89 -8.86
N LEU A 56 -18.49 23.01 -8.47
CA LEU A 56 -18.93 23.60 -7.20
C LEU A 56 -18.41 22.87 -5.95
N ILE A 57 -17.92 21.64 -6.09
CA ILE A 57 -17.35 20.85 -4.99
C ILE A 57 -15.94 20.39 -5.40
N PRO A 58 -14.88 20.92 -4.77
CA PRO A 58 -13.50 20.53 -5.06
C PRO A 58 -13.15 19.21 -4.36
N PHE A 59 -13.85 18.13 -4.71
CA PHE A 59 -13.63 16.81 -4.13
C PHE A 59 -12.19 16.31 -4.33
N ASP A 60 -11.60 16.64 -5.47
CA ASP A 60 -10.22 16.36 -5.83
C ASP A 60 -9.21 16.88 -4.79
N GLN A 61 -9.34 18.17 -4.41
CA GLN A 61 -8.46 18.79 -3.41
C GLN A 61 -8.66 18.20 -2.00
N TRP A 62 -9.88 17.81 -1.65
CA TRP A 62 -10.16 17.16 -0.38
C TRP A 62 -9.55 15.76 -0.31
N VAL A 63 -9.64 14.99 -1.39
CA VAL A 63 -9.01 13.67 -1.48
C VAL A 63 -7.49 13.80 -1.41
N GLU A 64 -6.89 14.68 -2.21
CA GLU A 64 -5.43 14.89 -2.22
C GLU A 64 -4.92 15.32 -0.83
N THR A 65 -5.58 16.29 -0.20
CA THR A 65 -5.18 16.81 1.11
C THR A 65 -5.41 15.79 2.23
N SER A 66 -6.54 15.07 2.22
CA SER A 66 -6.85 14.07 3.24
C SER A 66 -5.98 12.82 3.10
N LEU A 67 -5.67 12.38 1.88
CA LEU A 67 -4.73 11.30 1.62
C LEU A 67 -3.33 11.70 2.07
N GLY A 68 -2.86 12.91 1.71
CA GLY A 68 -1.57 13.42 2.15
C GLY A 68 -1.46 13.43 3.68
N TRP A 69 -2.46 13.98 4.37
CA TRP A 69 -2.52 13.98 5.83
C TRP A 69 -2.54 12.56 6.41
N MET A 70 -3.35 11.66 5.85
CA MET A 70 -3.49 10.28 6.33
C MET A 70 -2.24 9.44 6.08
N VAL A 71 -1.49 9.68 5.01
CA VAL A 71 -0.22 8.97 4.77
C VAL A 71 0.86 9.49 5.71
N GLU A 72 0.96 10.80 5.91
CA GLU A 72 1.97 11.41 6.76
C GLU A 72 1.75 11.06 8.25
N HIS A 73 0.50 11.13 8.73
CA HIS A 73 0.16 10.87 10.13
C HIS A 73 -0.31 9.44 10.40
N GLY A 74 -0.75 8.70 9.38
CA GLY A 74 -1.19 7.32 9.54
C GLY A 74 -0.04 6.33 9.70
N ARG A 75 1.13 6.60 9.09
CA ARG A 75 2.34 5.75 9.25
C ARG A 75 2.68 5.45 10.72
N PRO A 76 2.86 6.45 11.61
CA PRO A 76 3.16 6.19 13.01
C PRO A 76 2.01 5.47 13.73
N VAL A 77 0.75 5.70 13.34
CA VAL A 77 -0.42 5.01 13.93
C VAL A 77 -0.43 3.52 13.57
N PHE A 78 -0.21 3.17 12.30
CA PHE A 78 -0.13 1.77 11.87
C PHE A 78 1.07 1.04 12.49
N GLN A 79 2.20 1.74 12.66
CA GLN A 79 3.34 1.21 13.38
C GLN A 79 3.03 0.99 14.87
N ALA A 80 2.35 1.93 15.52
CA ALA A 80 1.97 1.81 16.93
C ALA A 80 1.04 0.63 17.20
N ILE A 81 0.11 0.33 16.29
CA ILE A 81 -0.78 -0.85 16.39
C ILE A 81 0.00 -2.15 16.14
N ARG A 82 0.98 -2.10 15.24
CA ARG A 82 1.82 -3.25 14.89
C ARG A 82 2.73 -3.70 16.03
N VAL A 83 3.37 -2.75 16.73
CA VAL A 83 4.34 -3.04 17.81
C VAL A 83 3.82 -4.03 18.87
N PRO A 84 2.63 -3.84 19.49
CA PRO A 84 2.13 -4.78 20.48
C PRO A 84 1.79 -6.15 19.88
N ILE A 85 1.30 -6.20 18.64
CA ILE A 85 1.01 -7.47 17.94
C ILE A 85 2.32 -8.25 17.76
N ASP A 86 3.35 -7.60 17.22
CA ASP A 86 4.67 -8.19 17.00
C ASP A 86 5.31 -8.62 18.33
N PHE A 87 5.16 -7.82 19.40
CA PHE A 87 5.65 -8.14 20.73
C PHE A 87 5.00 -9.40 21.31
N ILE A 88 3.67 -9.55 21.16
CA ILE A 88 2.98 -10.77 21.57
C ILE A 88 3.54 -11.95 20.79
N LEU A 89 3.61 -11.87 19.46
CA LEU A 89 4.06 -12.97 18.62
C LEU A 89 5.49 -13.41 18.95
N THR A 90 6.41 -12.45 19.06
CA THR A 90 7.81 -12.73 19.41
C THR A 90 7.98 -13.22 20.84
N THR A 91 7.15 -12.77 21.79
CA THR A 91 7.18 -13.27 23.16
C THR A 91 6.71 -14.72 23.22
N PHE A 92 5.63 -15.09 22.52
CA PHE A 92 5.17 -16.48 22.45
C PHE A 92 6.18 -17.37 21.73
N GLU A 93 6.73 -16.92 20.60
CA GLU A 93 7.77 -17.63 19.87
C GLU A 93 9.01 -17.84 20.76
N SER A 94 9.51 -16.77 21.38
CA SER A 94 10.67 -16.84 22.26
C SER A 94 10.40 -17.70 23.49
N ALA A 95 9.22 -17.61 24.10
CA ALA A 95 8.86 -18.46 25.23
C ALA A 95 8.87 -19.94 24.83
N LEU A 96 8.31 -20.30 23.67
CA LEU A 96 8.24 -21.70 23.24
C LEU A 96 9.58 -22.25 22.74
N VAL A 97 10.36 -21.44 22.01
CA VAL A 97 11.66 -21.85 21.46
C VAL A 97 12.77 -21.80 22.52
N SER A 98 12.72 -20.82 23.43
CA SER A 98 13.70 -20.70 24.51
C SER A 98 13.42 -21.65 25.67
N THR A 99 12.25 -22.28 25.76
CA THR A 99 11.97 -23.29 26.78
C THR A 99 12.69 -24.59 26.41
N PRO A 100 13.73 -25.01 27.14
CA PRO A 100 14.44 -26.25 26.82
C PRO A 100 13.48 -27.45 26.98
N ALA A 101 13.65 -28.46 26.13
CA ALA A 101 12.84 -29.69 26.13
C ALA A 101 12.49 -30.28 27.52
N PRO A 102 13.43 -30.38 28.49
CA PRO A 102 13.08 -30.90 29.82
C PRO A 102 12.09 -30.01 30.59
N PHE A 103 12.19 -28.69 30.46
CA PHE A 103 11.28 -27.75 31.10
C PHE A 103 9.86 -27.90 30.54
N MET A 104 9.74 -28.04 29.22
CA MET A 104 8.45 -28.22 28.55
C MET A 104 7.76 -29.53 28.98
N LEU A 105 8.53 -30.62 29.13
CA LEU A 105 8.03 -31.90 29.66
C LEU A 105 7.51 -31.78 31.09
N VAL A 106 8.28 -31.14 31.99
CA VAL A 106 7.86 -30.93 33.39
C VAL A 106 6.59 -30.07 33.45
N LEU A 107 6.52 -29.01 32.65
CA LEU A 107 5.38 -28.10 32.62
C LEU A 107 4.11 -28.80 32.11
N LEU A 108 4.20 -29.56 31.01
CA LEU A 108 3.08 -30.37 30.51
C LEU A 108 2.68 -31.48 31.48
N PHE A 109 3.65 -32.14 32.14
CA PHE A 109 3.37 -33.13 33.18
C PHE A 109 2.60 -32.50 34.35
N LEU A 110 3.04 -31.33 34.84
CA LEU A 110 2.34 -30.58 35.88
C LEU A 110 0.94 -30.15 35.43
N LEU A 111 0.77 -29.63 34.21
CA LEU A 111 -0.53 -29.21 33.69
C LEU A 111 -1.49 -30.39 33.56
N ALA A 112 -1.01 -31.52 33.01
CA ALA A 112 -1.78 -32.75 32.91
C ALA A 112 -2.19 -33.28 34.29
N TRP A 113 -1.27 -33.25 35.25
CA TRP A 113 -1.56 -33.56 36.65
C TRP A 113 -2.63 -32.64 37.22
N GLN A 114 -2.49 -31.31 37.01
CA GLN A 114 -3.44 -30.32 37.52
C GLN A 114 -4.84 -30.59 36.97
N PHE A 115 -4.99 -30.77 35.65
CA PHE A 115 -6.30 -31.08 35.06
C PHE A 115 -6.84 -32.46 35.47
N ALA A 116 -5.99 -33.48 35.65
CA ALA A 116 -6.41 -34.81 36.11
C ALA A 116 -6.85 -34.80 37.58
N GLY A 117 -6.15 -34.06 38.45
CA GLY A 117 -6.48 -33.88 39.87
C GLY A 117 -7.66 -32.93 40.11
N LEU A 118 -7.83 -31.90 39.29
CA LEU A 118 -8.97 -30.96 39.38
C LEU A 118 -10.31 -31.67 39.14
N LYS A 119 -10.33 -32.67 38.24
CA LYS A 119 -11.51 -33.51 38.00
C LYS A 119 -11.91 -34.33 39.24
N LEU A 120 -10.92 -34.82 40.01
CA LEU A 120 -11.19 -35.50 41.28
C LEU A 120 -11.72 -34.54 42.35
N GLY A 121 -11.22 -33.30 42.40
CA GLY A 121 -11.69 -32.23 43.30
C GLY A 121 -13.14 -31.79 43.05
N LEU A 122 -13.54 -31.69 41.78
CA LEU A 122 -14.94 -31.38 41.42
C LEU A 122 -15.89 -32.55 41.71
N SER A 123 -15.44 -33.79 41.46
CA SER A 123 -16.23 -34.99 41.74
C SER A 123 -16.46 -35.25 43.24
N THR A 124 -15.59 -34.79 44.15
CA THR A 124 -15.81 -34.92 45.60
C THR A 124 -16.74 -33.85 46.19
N LEU A 125 -16.99 -32.73 45.50
CA LEU A 125 -17.99 -31.73 45.92
C LEU A 125 -19.42 -32.11 45.50
N ALA A 126 -19.56 -32.87 44.41
CA ALA A 126 -20.86 -33.30 43.89
C ALA A 126 -21.72 -34.21 44.81
N PRO A 127 -21.17 -35.13 45.65
CA PRO A 127 -21.99 -36.00 46.50
C PRO A 127 -22.41 -35.37 47.84
N CYS A 128 -22.12 -34.07 48.07
CA CYS A 128 -22.60 -33.35 49.25
C CYS A 128 -23.83 -32.49 48.89
N TRP A 129 -24.86 -33.12 48.35
CA TRP A 129 -26.25 -32.63 48.28
C TRP A 129 -27.20 -33.82 48.42
#